data_AF-A0A7Z0NQ28-F1
#
_entry.id   AF-A0A7Z0NQ28-F1
#
_cell.length_a   1.000
_cell.length_b   1.000
_cell.length_c   1.000
_cell.angle_alpha   90.00
_cell.angle_beta   90.00
_cell.angle_gamma   90.00
#
_symmetry.space_group_name_H-M   'P 1'
#
loop_
_entity.id
_entity.type
_entity.pdbx_description
1 polymer ?
#
loop_
_entity_poly.entity_id
_entity_poly.type
_entity_poly.pdbx_seq_one_letter_code
_entity_poly.pdbx_strand_id
1 'polypeptide(L)'
;MTTSPKVPRPEPGDHVADRPHLPMRPLWGCGTCRAEWPCQSARAALLIEYRDNLVALRVYLSALLAEADAQLSQVNKASDLYRRFLSWV
;
A
#
# COMPACT_ATOMS: atom_id res chain seq x y z
N MET A 1 3.97 32.03 -29.70
CA MET A 1 2.66 31.38 -29.45
C MET A 1 2.95 30.01 -28.87
N THR A 2 3.08 29.90 -27.55
CA THR A 2 3.41 28.63 -26.89
C THR A 2 2.29 28.34 -25.89
N THR A 3 1.30 27.58 -26.33
CA THR A 3 0.21 27.11 -25.48
C THR A 3 0.73 26.03 -24.56
N SER A 4 0.91 26.38 -23.28
CA SER A 4 1.19 25.40 -22.22
C SER A 4 0.02 24.41 -22.08
N PRO A 5 0.27 23.10 -21.94
CA PRO A 5 -0.78 22.14 -21.62
C PRO A 5 -1.24 22.38 -20.17
N LYS A 6 -2.50 22.77 -20.00
CA LYS A 6 -3.15 22.92 -18.69
C LYS A 6 -3.41 21.52 -18.12
N VAL A 7 -2.64 21.13 -17.09
CA VAL A 7 -2.93 19.93 -16.30
C VAL A 7 -4.34 20.09 -15.69
N PRO A 8 -5.29 19.18 -15.94
CA PRO A 8 -6.61 19.25 -15.33
C PRO A 8 -6.47 19.18 -13.81
N ARG A 9 -7.13 20.10 -13.11
CA ARG A 9 -7.24 20.07 -11.65
C ARG A 9 -8.12 18.86 -11.28
N PRO A 10 -7.72 18.01 -10.32
CA PRO A 10 -8.56 16.90 -9.88
C PRO A 10 -9.84 17.45 -9.24
N GLU A 11 -10.99 17.01 -9.75
CA GLU A 11 -12.32 17.36 -9.25
C GLU A 11 -12.56 16.73 -7.86
N PRO A 12 -13.14 17.46 -6.89
CA PRO A 12 -13.45 16.92 -5.56
C PRO A 12 -14.69 16.03 -5.65
N GLY A 13 -14.47 14.76 -5.97
CA GLY A 13 -15.55 13.76 -6.03
C GLY A 13 -15.08 12.33 -6.19
N ASP A 14 -13.77 12.06 -6.20
CA ASP A 14 -13.26 10.71 -6.31
C ASP A 14 -13.19 10.06 -4.92
N HIS A 15 -14.36 9.63 -4.41
CA HIS A 15 -14.50 8.92 -3.13
C HIS A 15 -13.68 7.62 -3.05
N VAL A 16 -12.99 7.23 -4.13
CA VAL A 16 -12.01 6.15 -4.15
C VAL A 16 -10.66 6.58 -3.57
N ALA A 17 -10.25 7.83 -3.78
CA ALA A 17 -8.97 8.38 -3.29
C ALA A 17 -8.96 8.54 -1.76
N ASP A 18 -10.14 8.76 -1.17
CA ASP A 18 -10.31 8.98 0.27
C ASP A 18 -10.58 7.67 1.04
N ARG A 19 -10.77 6.54 0.34
CA ARG A 19 -10.99 5.25 0.99
C ARG A 19 -9.67 4.68 1.52
N PRO A 20 -9.65 4.14 2.76
CA PRO A 20 -8.44 3.60 3.34
C PRO A 20 -7.96 2.39 2.52
N HIS A 21 -6.69 2.42 2.11
CA HIS A 21 -6.07 1.34 1.35
C HIS A 21 -5.62 0.22 2.28
N LEU A 22 -6.57 -0.59 2.75
CA LEU A 22 -6.34 -1.67 3.71
C LEU A 22 -5.91 -3.00 3.03
N PRO A 23 -5.16 -3.86 3.73
CA PRO A 23 -4.81 -5.19 3.24
C PRO A 23 -6.05 -6.11 3.22
N MET A 24 -6.21 -6.84 2.12
CA MET A 24 -7.28 -7.83 1.93
C MET A 24 -6.70 -9.24 1.95
N ARG A 25 -7.03 -10.00 2.99
CA ARG A 25 -6.67 -11.42 3.11
C ARG A 25 -7.64 -12.30 2.29
N PRO A 26 -7.21 -13.50 1.81
CA PRO A 26 -5.86 -14.07 1.91
C PRO A 26 -4.94 -13.72 0.73
N LEU A 27 -5.42 -12.96 -0.26
CA LEU A 27 -4.63 -12.63 -1.46
C LEU A 27 -3.61 -11.49 -1.23
N TRP A 28 -3.70 -10.81 -0.09
CA TRP A 28 -2.91 -9.63 0.27
C TRP A 28 -3.00 -8.52 -0.77
N GLY A 29 -4.15 -8.38 -1.44
CA GLY A 29 -4.44 -7.25 -2.30
C GLY A 29 -4.87 -6.01 -1.50
N CYS A 30 -4.91 -4.86 -2.14
CA CYS A 30 -5.51 -3.66 -1.57
C CYS A 30 -7.02 -3.69 -1.79
N GLY A 31 -7.82 -3.48 -0.74
CA GLY A 31 -9.28 -3.43 -0.85
C GLY A 31 -9.82 -2.31 -1.74
N THR A 32 -9.06 -1.23 -1.94
CA THR A 32 -9.47 -0.06 -2.71
C THR A 32 -9.04 -0.16 -4.18
N CYS A 33 -7.74 -0.32 -4.43
CA CYS A 33 -7.19 -0.30 -5.79
C CYS A 33 -6.88 -1.69 -6.37
N ARG A 34 -7.08 -2.78 -5.61
CA ARG A 34 -6.82 -4.18 -6.02
C ARG A 34 -5.38 -4.50 -6.42
N ALA A 35 -4.47 -3.53 -6.36
CA ALA A 35 -3.04 -3.75 -6.48
C ALA A 35 -2.52 -4.55 -5.28
N GLU A 36 -1.28 -5.02 -5.38
CA GLU A 36 -0.61 -5.71 -4.28
C GLU A 36 -0.42 -4.77 -3.08
N TRP A 37 -0.91 -5.18 -1.91
CA TRP A 37 -0.75 -4.41 -0.69
C TRP A 37 0.62 -4.71 -0.05
N PRO A 38 1.45 -3.72 0.34
CA PRO A 38 1.16 -2.29 0.40
C PRO A 38 1.26 -1.63 -0.99
N CYS A 39 0.16 -1.06 -1.45
CA CYS A 39 0.13 -0.23 -2.66
C CYS A 39 0.65 1.19 -2.36
N GLN A 40 0.96 1.99 -3.38
CA GLN A 40 1.56 3.32 -3.19
C GLN A 40 0.78 4.21 -2.21
N SER A 41 -0.55 4.27 -2.33
CA SER A 41 -1.40 5.05 -1.41
C SER A 41 -1.37 4.52 0.03
N ALA A 42 -1.33 3.20 0.22
CA ALA A 42 -1.21 2.61 1.55
C ALA A 42 0.14 2.95 2.18
N ARG A 43 1.24 2.89 1.40
CA ARG A 43 2.58 3.27 1.88
C ARG A 43 2.61 4.73 2.31
N ALA A 44 2.05 5.63 1.50
CA ALA A 44 1.97 7.04 1.82
C ALA A 44 1.16 7.29 3.11
N ALA A 45 -0.01 6.68 3.24
CA ALA A 45 -0.84 6.78 4.44
C ALA A 45 -0.11 6.27 5.69
N LEU A 46 0.55 5.10 5.61
CA LEU A 46 1.31 4.52 6.71
C LEU A 46 2.50 5.38 7.12
N LEU A 47 3.22 6.00 6.17
CA LEU A 47 4.32 6.92 6.48
C LEU A 47 3.81 8.19 7.18
N ILE A 48 2.62 8.68 6.84
CA ILE A 48 2.01 9.83 7.50
C ILE A 48 1.57 9.45 8.92
N GLU A 49 0.89 8.31 9.08
CA GLU A 49 0.38 7.83 10.36
C GLU A 49 1.50 7.51 11.36
N TYR A 50 2.58 6.88 10.89
CA TYR A 50 3.71 6.48 11.73
C TYR A 50 4.91 7.43 11.63
N ARG A 51 4.73 8.66 11.15
CA ARG A 51 5.83 9.61 10.90
C ARG A 51 6.73 9.84 12.12
N ASP A 52 6.14 9.77 13.32
CA ASP A 52 6.81 10.00 14.60
C ASP A 52 7.38 8.70 15.21
N ASN A 53 7.09 7.52 14.62
CA ASN A 53 7.56 6.22 15.09
C ASN A 53 7.70 5.18 13.96
N LEU A 54 8.74 5.32 13.15
CA LEU A 54 9.05 4.38 12.06
C LEU A 54 9.44 2.97 12.54
N VAL A 55 9.84 2.81 13.81
CA VAL A 55 10.10 1.49 14.40
C VAL A 55 8.78 0.73 14.56
N ALA A 56 7.74 1.39 15.08
CA ALA A 56 6.41 0.80 15.17
C ALA A 56 5.86 0.42 13.79
N LEU A 57 6.10 1.25 12.76
CA LEU A 57 5.73 0.92 11.37
C LEU A 57 6.40 -0.36 10.89
N ARG A 58 7.72 -0.50 11.10
CA ARG A 58 8.49 -1.70 10.72
C ARG A 58 7.98 -2.95 11.45
N VAL A 59 7.69 -2.84 12.74
CA VAL A 59 7.13 -3.95 13.54
C VAL A 59 5.75 -4.36 12.99
N TYR A 60 4.87 -3.39 12.74
CA TYR A 60 3.56 -3.62 12.15
C TYR A 60 3.65 -4.33 10.79
N LEU A 61 4.50 -3.82 9.89
CA LEU A 61 4.72 -4.40 8.57
C LEU A 61 5.35 -5.79 8.62
N SER A 62 6.22 -6.04 9.60
CA SER A 62 6.84 -7.37 9.80
C SER A 62 5.82 -8.41 10.25
N ALA A 63 4.89 -8.04 11.13
CA ALA A 63 3.79 -8.91 11.54
C ALA A 63 2.91 -9.28 10.34
N LEU A 64 2.52 -8.28 9.53
CA LEU A 64 1.74 -8.52 8.32
C LEU A 64 2.50 -9.32 7.26
N LEU A 65 3.81 -9.12 7.12
CA LEU A 65 4.65 -9.92 6.23
C LEU A 65 4.58 -11.39 6.62
N ALA A 66 4.72 -11.72 7.91
CA ALA A 66 4.67 -13.11 8.38
C ALA A 66 3.30 -13.75 8.12
N GLU A 67 2.21 -13.01 8.34
CA GLU A 67 0.86 -13.48 7.99
C GLU A 67 0.71 -13.67 6.46
N ALA A 68 1.28 -12.76 5.66
CA ALA A 68 1.24 -12.83 4.21
C ALA A 68 2.00 -14.01 3.65
N ASP A 69 3.19 -14.27 4.19
CA ASP A 69 4.02 -15.41 3.83
C ASP A 69 3.28 -16.72 4.07
N ALA A 70 2.67 -16.87 5.25
CA ALA A 70 1.91 -18.06 5.61
C ALA A 70 0.71 -18.29 4.67
N GLN A 71 0.00 -17.24 4.25
CA GLN A 71 -1.18 -17.37 3.39
C GLN A 71 -0.84 -17.51 1.90
N LEU A 72 0.16 -16.79 1.40
CA LEU A 72 0.55 -16.84 -0.01
C LEU A 72 1.32 -18.13 -0.34
N SER A 73 2.06 -18.67 0.62
CA SER A 73 2.70 -19.99 0.50
C SER A 73 1.68 -21.11 0.29
N GLN A 74 0.49 -21.01 0.88
CA GLN A 74 -0.58 -22.02 0.69
C GLN A 74 -1.13 -22.05 -0.75
N VAL A 75 -1.06 -20.93 -1.47
CA VAL A 75 -1.53 -20.81 -2.86
C VAL A 75 -0.38 -20.84 -3.88
N ASN A 76 0.81 -21.28 -3.45
CA ASN A 76 2.03 -21.36 -4.27
C ASN A 76 2.39 -20.06 -5.01
N LYS A 77 2.05 -18.90 -4.43
CA LYS A 77 2.36 -17.60 -5.05
C LYS A 77 3.70 -17.10 -4.53
N ALA A 78 4.75 -17.27 -5.33
CA ALA A 78 6.04 -16.66 -5.06
C ALA A 78 5.90 -15.13 -5.02
N SER A 79 6.37 -14.49 -3.97
CA SER A 79 6.35 -13.04 -3.81
C SER A 79 7.55 -12.61 -2.98
N ASP A 80 8.29 -11.61 -3.45
CA ASP A 80 9.35 -10.97 -2.67
C ASP A 80 8.70 -10.06 -1.62
N LEU A 81 8.26 -10.69 -0.52
CA LEU A 81 7.51 -10.01 0.53
C LEU A 81 8.38 -9.03 1.32
N TYR A 82 9.67 -9.30 1.46
CA TYR A 82 10.59 -8.36 2.09
C TYR A 82 10.67 -7.05 1.30
N ARG A 83 10.91 -7.13 -0.02
CA ARG A 83 10.94 -5.94 -0.87
C ARG A 83 9.60 -5.22 -0.92
N ARG A 84 8.51 -5.96 -0.83
CA ARG A 84 7.17 -5.38 -0.88
C ARG A 84 6.75 -4.68 0.42
N PHE A 85 7.05 -5.24 1.58
CA PHE A 85 6.61 -4.71 2.87
C PHE A 85 7.66 -3.81 3.52
N LEU A 86 8.96 -4.14 3.44
CA LEU A 86 9.98 -3.52 4.31
C LEU A 86 11.03 -2.68 3.57
N SER A 87 11.25 -2.83 2.26
CA SER A 87 12.37 -2.13 1.60
C SER A 87 12.16 -0.63 1.34
N TRP A 88 11.01 -0.06 1.71
CA TRP A 88 10.68 1.35 1.47
C TRP A 88 10.48 2.16 2.75
N VAL A 89 10.60 1.52 3.92
CA VAL A 89 10.54 2.17 5.24
C VAL A 89 11.92 2.37 5.83
#